data_AF-A0A7S2PEV3-F1
#
_entry.id   AF-A0A7S2PEV3-F1
#
_cell.length_a   1.000
_cell.length_b   1.000
_cell.length_c   1.000
_cell.angle_alpha   90.00
_cell.angle_beta   90.00
_cell.angle_gamma   90.00
#
_symmetry.space_group_name_H-M   'P 1'
#
loop_
_entity.id
_entity.type
_entity.pdbx_description
1 polymer ?
#
loop_
_entity_poly.entity_id
_entity_poly.type
_entity_poly.pdbx_seq_one_letter_code
_entity_poly.pdbx_strand_id
1 'polypeptide(L)'
;MQEVPVSDQIKDRTIVFSIVSGICLCLKWGTIKDDDSSTFEEQLVQRFIHEARLNGDAAHTSRALALQGVLLGRLGRYADAIQSHTELELVYDATKHSANISKSYGSDRAAQNWGLCAQWCDVQNDKEGAFKRIDFLVEHILPSQEERNIHNMFMILFPVIWVMKNHGKALQAKELFEGYIVKRFMEFYGKDGRFCFLRFFDIVLVLLELTIRDAGERNGDQTYEEMTDWVLEQEFAMFNDRAERLINLGRDGRSLVAEICLRLVRRPELSRSKRAELMEKGLNFARESWRYLNAEQEARRCVDYALRQVGPILEMLQLEEKIFSSSEIESNMQE
;
A
#
# COMPACT_ATOMS: atom_id res chain seq x y z
N MET A 1 -18.26 -28.59 -19.43
CA MET A 1 -17.58 -27.48 -20.13
C MET A 1 -17.09 -28.04 -21.45
N GLN A 2 -17.60 -27.57 -22.58
CA GLN A 2 -17.09 -27.97 -23.89
C GLN A 2 -15.70 -27.34 -24.08
N GLU A 3 -14.68 -28.18 -24.31
CA GLU A 3 -13.35 -27.69 -24.67
C GLU A 3 -13.45 -26.98 -26.02
N VAL A 4 -13.21 -25.67 -26.01
CA VAL A 4 -13.11 -24.89 -27.24
C VAL A 4 -11.83 -25.36 -27.94
N PRO A 5 -11.89 -25.78 -29.22
CA PRO A 5 -10.71 -26.28 -29.93
C PRO A 5 -9.64 -25.19 -29.97
N VAL A 6 -8.43 -25.55 -29.55
CA VAL A 6 -7.27 -24.68 -29.54
C VAL A 6 -6.95 -24.34 -31.00
N SER A 7 -7.02 -23.06 -31.37
CA SER A 7 -6.64 -22.62 -32.71
C SER A 7 -5.13 -22.82 -32.88
N ASP A 8 -4.73 -23.69 -33.81
CA ASP A 8 -3.33 -23.89 -34.23
C ASP A 8 -2.69 -22.64 -34.87
N GLN A 9 -3.45 -21.54 -34.99
CA GLN A 9 -3.01 -20.30 -35.65
C GLN A 9 -2.30 -19.31 -34.70
N ILE A 10 -2.32 -19.53 -33.38
CA ILE A 10 -1.60 -18.67 -32.44
C ILE A 10 -0.12 -19.06 -32.43
N LYS A 11 0.71 -18.27 -33.13
CA LYS A 11 2.16 -18.48 -33.25
C LYS A 11 2.90 -18.37 -31.92
N ASP A 12 2.44 -17.49 -31.04
CA ASP A 12 3.01 -17.29 -29.71
C ASP A 12 1.92 -17.47 -28.65
N ARG A 13 1.95 -18.63 -27.99
CA ARG A 13 0.97 -18.99 -26.95
C ARG A 13 1.22 -18.26 -25.62
N THR A 14 2.36 -17.59 -25.44
CA THR A 14 2.66 -16.85 -24.20
C THR A 14 1.76 -15.63 -24.01
N ILE A 15 1.16 -15.12 -25.09
CA ILE A 15 0.19 -14.01 -25.04
C ILE A 15 -0.99 -14.31 -24.10
N VAL A 16 -1.34 -15.59 -23.96
CA VAL A 16 -2.41 -16.04 -23.05
C VAL A 16 -2.09 -15.67 -21.61
N PHE A 17 -0.83 -15.71 -21.19
CA PHE A 17 -0.43 -15.34 -19.83
C PHE A 17 -0.67 -13.86 -19.53
N SER A 18 -0.38 -12.98 -20.48
CA SER A 18 -0.66 -11.54 -20.33
C SER A 18 -2.16 -11.26 -20.30
N ILE A 19 -2.95 -11.98 -21.11
CA ILE A 19 -4.42 -11.88 -21.11
C ILE A 19 -4.99 -12.34 -19.76
N VAL A 20 -4.61 -13.54 -19.29
CA VAL A 20 -5.07 -14.09 -18.01
C VAL A 20 -4.67 -13.18 -16.86
N SER A 21 -3.42 -12.72 -16.83
CA SER A 21 -2.96 -11.72 -15.86
C SER A 21 -3.84 -10.47 -15.89
N GLY A 22 -4.15 -9.93 -17.08
CA GLY A 22 -5.04 -8.79 -17.24
C GLY A 22 -6.45 -9.03 -16.71
N ILE A 23 -7.01 -10.22 -16.92
CA ILE A 23 -8.34 -10.61 -16.38
C ILE A 23 -8.30 -10.67 -14.85
N CYS A 24 -7.25 -11.25 -14.25
CA CYS A 24 -7.05 -11.18 -12.80
C CYS A 24 -6.99 -9.72 -12.32
N LEU A 25 -6.40 -8.80 -13.11
CA LEU A 25 -6.45 -7.38 -12.78
C LEU A 25 -7.83 -6.73 -12.98
N CYS A 26 -8.66 -7.24 -13.85
CA CYS A 26 -10.04 -6.73 -13.95
C CYS A 26 -10.90 -7.23 -12.79
N LEU A 27 -10.70 -8.49 -12.37
CA LEU A 27 -11.38 -9.10 -11.22
C LEU A 27 -11.00 -8.40 -9.91
N LYS A 28 -9.69 -8.27 -9.64
CA LYS A 28 -9.26 -7.66 -8.37
C LYS A 28 -9.74 -6.21 -8.18
N TRP A 29 -9.94 -5.49 -9.28
CA TRP A 29 -10.39 -4.10 -9.28
C TRP A 29 -11.91 -3.96 -9.38
N GLY A 30 -12.65 -5.07 -9.50
CA GLY A 30 -14.10 -5.12 -9.62
C GLY A 30 -14.64 -4.62 -10.96
N THR A 31 -13.79 -4.51 -11.98
CA THR A 31 -14.21 -4.25 -13.36
C THR A 31 -14.99 -5.45 -13.92
N ILE A 32 -14.57 -6.66 -13.54
CA ILE A 32 -15.31 -7.90 -13.78
C ILE A 32 -15.82 -8.37 -12.42
N LYS A 33 -17.10 -8.73 -12.36
CA LYS A 33 -17.71 -9.34 -11.17
C LYS A 33 -17.41 -10.84 -11.16
N ASP A 34 -16.99 -11.33 -10.01
CA ASP A 34 -16.92 -12.76 -9.69
C ASP A 34 -18.13 -13.15 -8.81
N ASP A 35 -18.26 -14.43 -8.49
CA ASP A 35 -19.11 -14.88 -7.40
C ASP A 35 -18.54 -14.46 -6.04
N ASP A 36 -19.40 -14.54 -5.01
CA ASP A 36 -19.04 -14.11 -3.66
C ASP A 36 -17.83 -14.90 -3.11
N SER A 37 -17.63 -16.14 -3.54
CA SER A 37 -16.50 -16.99 -3.14
C SER A 37 -15.22 -16.78 -3.96
N SER A 38 -15.23 -15.87 -4.94
CA SER A 38 -14.13 -15.67 -5.88
C SER A 38 -13.71 -16.95 -6.61
N THR A 39 -14.64 -17.89 -6.88
CA THR A 39 -14.25 -19.21 -7.42
C THR A 39 -13.69 -19.12 -8.83
N PHE A 40 -14.16 -18.17 -9.64
CA PHE A 40 -13.63 -17.99 -10.98
C PHE A 40 -12.19 -17.47 -10.95
N GLU A 41 -11.91 -16.46 -10.13
CA GLU A 41 -10.55 -15.92 -9.95
C GLU A 41 -9.60 -17.01 -9.41
N GLU A 42 -10.03 -17.79 -8.42
CA GLU A 42 -9.24 -18.92 -7.90
C GLU A 42 -8.92 -19.94 -9.00
N GLN A 43 -9.92 -20.42 -9.75
CA GLN A 43 -9.71 -21.38 -10.83
C GLN A 43 -8.80 -20.82 -11.93
N LEU A 44 -8.99 -19.54 -12.28
CA LEU A 44 -8.19 -18.86 -13.29
C LEU A 44 -6.72 -18.78 -12.87
N VAL A 45 -6.44 -18.41 -11.62
CA VAL A 45 -5.08 -18.34 -11.07
C VAL A 45 -4.44 -19.72 -10.99
N GLN A 46 -5.17 -20.75 -10.53
CA GLN A 46 -4.64 -22.12 -10.48
C GLN A 46 -4.29 -22.63 -11.87
N ARG A 47 -5.14 -22.37 -12.87
CA ARG A 47 -4.84 -22.71 -14.27
C ARG A 47 -3.64 -21.94 -14.79
N PHE A 48 -3.51 -20.66 -14.47
CA PHE A 48 -2.33 -19.88 -14.84
C PHE A 48 -1.05 -20.50 -14.27
N ILE A 49 -1.02 -20.85 -12.98
CA ILE A 49 0.15 -21.50 -12.37
C ILE A 49 0.49 -22.80 -13.09
N HIS A 50 -0.52 -23.65 -13.37
CA HIS A 50 -0.32 -24.91 -14.07
C HIS A 50 0.32 -24.71 -15.46
N GLU A 51 -0.29 -23.85 -16.28
CA GLU A 51 0.19 -23.59 -17.64
C GLU A 51 1.55 -22.89 -17.67
N ALA A 52 1.80 -21.97 -16.72
CA ALA A 52 3.09 -21.29 -16.60
C ALA A 52 4.22 -22.26 -16.22
N ARG A 53 3.95 -23.22 -15.34
CA ARG A 53 4.89 -24.29 -14.99
C ARG A 53 5.18 -25.21 -16.17
N LEU A 54 4.16 -25.60 -16.93
CA LEU A 54 4.33 -26.41 -18.15
C LEU A 54 5.13 -25.68 -19.24
N ASN A 55 4.97 -24.36 -19.33
CA ASN A 55 5.73 -23.53 -20.26
C ASN A 55 7.23 -23.46 -19.90
N GLY A 56 7.58 -23.58 -18.62
CA GLY A 56 8.97 -23.63 -18.14
C GLY A 56 9.67 -22.27 -18.00
N ASP A 57 9.03 -21.15 -18.38
CA ASP A 57 9.56 -19.82 -18.12
C ASP A 57 9.30 -19.39 -16.66
N ALA A 58 10.38 -19.18 -15.92
CA ALA A 58 10.34 -18.75 -14.53
C ALA A 58 9.67 -17.37 -14.36
N ALA A 59 9.71 -16.49 -15.36
CA ALA A 59 9.03 -15.19 -15.32
C ALA A 59 7.50 -15.35 -15.26
N HIS A 60 6.94 -16.23 -16.08
CA HIS A 60 5.51 -16.54 -16.09
C HIS A 60 5.09 -17.24 -14.79
N THR A 61 5.89 -18.20 -14.32
CA THR A 61 5.63 -18.90 -13.06
C THR A 61 5.66 -17.94 -11.87
N SER A 62 6.67 -17.05 -11.80
CA SER A 62 6.79 -16.02 -10.76
C SER A 62 5.57 -15.09 -10.76
N ARG A 63 5.12 -14.68 -11.95
CA ARG A 63 3.91 -13.84 -12.08
C ARG A 63 2.67 -14.55 -11.56
N ALA A 64 2.47 -15.82 -11.93
CA ALA A 64 1.31 -16.59 -11.54
C ALA A 64 1.26 -16.81 -10.01
N LEU A 65 2.39 -17.14 -9.39
CA LEU A 65 2.50 -17.28 -7.93
C LEU A 65 2.25 -15.95 -7.21
N ALA A 66 2.77 -14.84 -7.73
CA ALA A 66 2.47 -13.51 -7.16
C ALA A 66 0.96 -13.18 -7.20
N LEU A 67 0.26 -13.53 -8.30
CA LEU A 67 -1.20 -13.35 -8.38
C LEU A 67 -1.94 -14.22 -7.36
N GLN A 68 -1.48 -15.46 -7.14
CA GLN A 68 -2.04 -16.34 -6.11
C GLN A 68 -1.85 -15.79 -4.70
N GLY A 69 -0.64 -15.33 -4.36
CA GLY A 69 -0.40 -14.67 -3.07
C GLY A 69 -1.33 -13.47 -2.87
N VAL A 70 -1.47 -12.61 -3.88
CA VAL A 70 -2.38 -11.45 -3.83
C VAL A 70 -3.84 -11.87 -3.66
N LEU A 71 -4.30 -12.89 -4.38
CA LEU A 71 -5.66 -13.42 -4.24
C LEU A 71 -5.90 -13.95 -2.83
N LEU A 72 -5.03 -14.82 -2.34
CA LEU A 72 -5.14 -15.42 -1.00
C LEU A 72 -5.10 -14.35 0.09
N GLY A 73 -4.21 -13.36 -0.03
CA GLY A 73 -4.16 -12.21 0.87
C GLY A 73 -5.46 -11.41 0.86
N ARG A 74 -6.07 -11.18 -0.30
CA ARG A 74 -7.39 -10.54 -0.44
C ARG A 74 -8.56 -11.37 0.11
N LEU A 75 -8.39 -12.68 0.26
CA LEU A 75 -9.37 -13.55 0.89
C LEU A 75 -9.14 -13.70 2.40
N GLY A 76 -8.17 -12.98 2.97
CA GLY A 76 -7.78 -13.10 4.39
C GLY A 76 -7.06 -14.41 4.71
N ARG A 77 -6.71 -15.21 3.68
CA ARG A 77 -6.00 -16.50 3.82
C ARG A 77 -4.50 -16.26 3.89
N TYR A 78 -4.07 -15.51 4.90
CA TYR A 78 -2.68 -15.02 5.00
C TYR A 78 -1.64 -16.12 5.09
N ALA A 79 -1.91 -17.21 5.81
CA ALA A 79 -1.01 -18.36 5.89
C ALA A 79 -0.78 -18.97 4.49
N ASP A 80 -1.84 -19.16 3.71
CA ASP A 80 -1.75 -19.66 2.34
C ASP A 80 -1.04 -18.65 1.42
N ALA A 81 -1.28 -17.34 1.61
CA ALA A 81 -0.63 -16.28 0.85
C ALA A 81 0.90 -16.26 1.09
N ILE A 82 1.31 -16.42 2.35
CA ILE A 82 2.72 -16.54 2.74
C ILE A 82 3.33 -17.83 2.15
N GLN A 83 2.60 -18.95 2.18
CA GLN A 83 3.07 -20.20 1.57
C GLN A 83 3.27 -20.05 0.05
N SER A 84 2.33 -19.42 -0.65
CA SER A 84 2.45 -19.08 -2.07
C SER A 84 3.66 -18.18 -2.34
N HIS A 85 3.93 -17.24 -1.44
CA HIS A 85 5.14 -16.42 -1.51
C HIS A 85 6.41 -17.26 -1.32
N THR A 86 6.45 -18.22 -0.40
CA THR A 86 7.60 -19.12 -0.25
C THR A 86 7.85 -19.93 -1.53
N GLU A 87 6.81 -20.36 -2.25
CA GLU A 87 6.99 -20.96 -3.58
C GLU A 87 7.58 -19.98 -4.60
N LEU A 88 7.18 -18.70 -4.53
CA LEU A 88 7.73 -17.64 -5.38
C LEU A 88 9.23 -17.43 -5.11
N GLU A 89 9.66 -17.44 -3.85
CA GLU A 89 11.07 -17.30 -3.45
C GLU A 89 11.97 -18.34 -4.13
N LEU A 90 11.46 -19.56 -4.38
CA LEU A 90 12.21 -20.65 -4.99
C LEU A 90 12.42 -20.47 -6.51
N VAL A 91 11.59 -19.67 -7.18
CA VAL A 91 11.62 -19.52 -8.64
C VAL A 91 12.03 -18.14 -9.12
N TYR A 92 11.85 -17.11 -8.28
CA TYR A 92 12.09 -15.72 -8.68
C TYR A 92 13.52 -15.28 -8.38
N ASP A 93 14.22 -14.85 -9.43
CA ASP A 93 15.53 -14.19 -9.36
C ASP A 93 15.38 -12.79 -9.95
N ALA A 94 15.50 -11.76 -9.11
CA ALA A 94 15.27 -10.38 -9.53
C ALA A 94 16.21 -9.95 -10.65
N THR A 95 17.46 -10.40 -10.63
CA THR A 95 18.48 -10.03 -11.62
C THR A 95 18.18 -10.62 -13.00
N LYS A 96 17.54 -11.80 -13.03
CA LYS A 96 17.22 -12.51 -14.27
C LYS A 96 15.81 -12.20 -14.78
N HIS A 97 14.84 -12.07 -13.89
CA HIS A 97 13.43 -12.12 -14.27
C HIS A 97 12.75 -10.74 -14.28
N SER A 98 13.22 -9.77 -13.48
CA SER A 98 12.49 -8.52 -13.26
C SER A 98 12.21 -7.73 -14.53
N ALA A 99 13.22 -7.59 -15.40
CA ALA A 99 13.10 -6.91 -16.68
C ALA A 99 12.09 -7.60 -17.62
N ASN A 100 12.13 -8.94 -17.70
CA ASN A 100 11.20 -9.70 -18.54
C ASN A 100 9.76 -9.63 -18.03
N ILE A 101 9.56 -9.76 -16.71
CA ILE A 101 8.24 -9.62 -16.09
C ILE A 101 7.70 -8.20 -16.35
N SER A 102 8.50 -7.17 -16.12
CA SER A 102 8.08 -5.77 -16.36
C SER A 102 7.75 -5.52 -17.83
N LYS A 103 8.53 -6.07 -18.76
CA LYS A 103 8.25 -5.98 -20.20
C LYS A 103 6.93 -6.67 -20.58
N SER A 104 6.69 -7.86 -20.05
CA SER A 104 5.54 -8.71 -20.43
C SER A 104 4.23 -8.29 -19.76
N TYR A 105 4.30 -7.68 -18.57
CA TYR A 105 3.13 -7.38 -17.74
C TYR A 105 3.02 -5.92 -17.29
N GLY A 106 3.95 -5.05 -17.72
CA GLY A 106 4.03 -3.63 -17.36
C GLY A 106 4.56 -3.33 -15.95
N SER A 107 4.65 -4.34 -15.07
CA SER A 107 5.18 -4.19 -13.70
C SER A 107 5.61 -5.54 -13.13
N ASP A 108 6.64 -5.51 -12.28
CA ASP A 108 7.15 -6.69 -11.59
C ASP A 108 6.32 -7.02 -10.34
N ARG A 109 5.21 -7.71 -10.54
CA ARG A 109 4.36 -8.17 -9.42
C ARG A 109 5.05 -9.22 -8.55
N ALA A 110 6.05 -9.93 -9.05
CA ALA A 110 6.81 -10.86 -8.22
C ALA A 110 7.61 -10.09 -7.17
N ALA A 111 8.31 -9.03 -7.58
CA ALA A 111 8.97 -8.11 -6.63
C ALA A 111 7.98 -7.47 -5.64
N GLN A 112 6.84 -6.97 -6.13
CA GLN A 112 5.82 -6.35 -5.26
C GLN A 112 5.28 -7.30 -4.18
N ASN A 113 5.30 -8.61 -4.43
CA ASN A 113 4.77 -9.61 -3.51
C ASN A 113 5.60 -9.70 -2.22
N TRP A 114 6.87 -9.29 -2.22
CA TRP A 114 7.70 -9.22 -1.02
C TRP A 114 7.17 -8.22 0.01
N GLY A 115 6.80 -7.02 -0.45
CA GLY A 115 6.24 -5.99 0.42
C GLY A 115 4.88 -6.38 0.98
N LEU A 116 4.03 -7.03 0.17
CA LEU A 116 2.76 -7.59 0.62
C LEU A 116 2.95 -8.74 1.61
N CYS A 117 3.91 -9.64 1.37
CA CYS A 117 4.20 -10.74 2.28
C CYS A 117 4.70 -10.25 3.64
N ALA A 118 5.52 -9.19 3.68
CA ALA A 118 5.90 -8.53 4.93
C ALA A 118 4.66 -8.02 5.70
N GLN A 119 3.69 -7.42 5.02
CA GLN A 119 2.42 -7.03 5.65
C GLN A 119 1.62 -8.23 6.14
N TRP A 120 1.51 -9.32 5.36
CA TRP A 120 0.77 -10.51 5.80
C TRP A 120 1.39 -11.13 7.05
N CYS A 121 2.72 -11.17 7.14
CA CYS A 121 3.43 -11.59 8.35
C CYS A 121 3.07 -10.67 9.53
N ASP A 122 3.07 -9.35 9.32
CA ASP A 122 2.69 -8.38 10.35
C ASP A 122 1.22 -8.55 10.82
N VAL A 123 0.28 -8.83 9.91
CA VAL A 123 -1.12 -9.15 10.28
C VAL A 123 -1.20 -10.40 11.16
N GLN A 124 -0.32 -11.37 10.92
CA GLN A 124 -0.23 -12.59 11.73
C GLN A 124 0.58 -12.41 13.01
N ASN A 125 1.03 -11.18 13.33
CA ASN A 125 1.96 -10.86 14.41
C ASN A 125 3.32 -11.56 14.30
N ASP A 126 3.70 -12.02 13.10
CA ASP A 126 5.02 -12.57 12.79
C ASP A 126 6.00 -11.43 12.42
N LYS A 127 6.44 -10.70 13.44
CA LYS A 127 7.37 -9.58 13.28
C LYS A 127 8.70 -10.01 12.67
N GLU A 128 9.25 -11.14 13.10
CA GLU A 128 10.54 -11.64 12.60
C GLU A 128 10.45 -12.00 11.11
N GLY A 129 9.41 -12.73 10.72
CA GLY A 129 9.15 -13.06 9.33
C GLY A 129 8.90 -11.83 8.47
N ALA A 130 8.24 -10.79 9.00
CA ALA A 130 8.06 -9.53 8.29
C ALA A 130 9.41 -8.85 8.01
N PHE A 131 10.28 -8.70 9.02
CA PHE A 131 11.57 -8.04 8.85
C PHE A 131 12.54 -8.82 7.99
N LYS A 132 12.60 -10.15 8.10
CA LYS A 132 13.41 -11.00 7.20
C LYS A 132 13.12 -10.71 5.73
N ARG A 133 11.85 -10.51 5.38
CA ARG A 133 11.39 -10.23 4.01
C ARG A 133 11.69 -8.80 3.58
N ILE A 134 11.60 -7.84 4.50
CA ILE A 134 12.00 -6.45 4.27
C ILE A 134 13.50 -6.36 4.00
N ASP A 135 14.32 -7.01 4.82
CA ASP A 135 15.77 -7.01 4.69
C ASP A 135 16.18 -7.63 3.34
N PHE A 136 15.62 -8.79 2.99
CA PHE A 136 15.85 -9.42 1.67
C PHE A 136 15.40 -8.52 0.51
N LEU A 137 14.24 -7.87 0.63
CA LEU A 137 13.74 -6.93 -0.37
C LEU A 137 14.73 -5.78 -0.59
N VAL A 138 15.24 -5.19 0.49
CA VAL A 138 16.17 -4.05 0.42
C VAL A 138 17.52 -4.47 -0.14
N GLU A 139 18.05 -5.60 0.29
CA GLU A 139 19.39 -6.08 -0.07
C GLU A 139 19.46 -6.66 -1.48
N HIS A 140 18.41 -7.36 -1.94
CA HIS A 140 18.47 -8.17 -3.15
C HIS A 140 17.45 -7.79 -4.23
N ILE A 141 16.26 -7.31 -3.85
CA ILE A 141 15.19 -7.02 -4.81
C ILE A 141 15.30 -5.60 -5.37
N LEU A 142 15.31 -4.58 -4.49
CA LEU A 142 15.32 -3.17 -4.90
C LEU A 142 16.50 -2.80 -5.82
N PRO A 143 17.75 -3.24 -5.56
CA PRO A 143 18.88 -2.91 -6.42
C PRO A 143 18.75 -3.45 -7.85
N SER A 144 17.92 -4.48 -8.05
CA SER A 144 17.71 -5.13 -9.35
C SER A 144 16.54 -4.53 -10.14
N GLN A 145 15.77 -3.62 -9.56
CA GLN A 145 14.61 -3.02 -10.23
C GLN A 145 15.02 -1.91 -11.20
N GLU A 146 14.22 -1.70 -12.24
CA GLU A 146 14.39 -0.58 -13.16
C GLU A 146 14.15 0.76 -12.44
N GLU A 147 15.20 1.57 -12.30
CA GLU A 147 15.16 2.83 -11.53
C GLU A 147 14.17 3.87 -12.11
N ARG A 148 13.86 3.78 -13.41
CA ARG A 148 12.87 4.63 -14.07
C ARG A 148 11.43 4.18 -13.78
N ASN A 149 11.21 2.94 -13.38
CA ASN A 149 9.87 2.43 -13.11
C ASN A 149 9.40 2.80 -11.70
N ILE A 150 9.21 4.11 -11.48
CA ILE A 150 8.79 4.68 -10.18
C ILE A 150 7.47 4.08 -9.69
N HIS A 151 6.56 3.75 -10.61
CA HIS A 151 5.32 3.06 -10.25
C HIS A 151 5.61 1.72 -9.58
N ASN A 152 6.46 0.88 -10.18
CA ASN A 152 6.80 -0.41 -9.61
C ASN A 152 7.49 -0.27 -8.25
N MET A 153 8.46 0.65 -8.14
CA MET A 153 9.16 0.94 -6.88
C MET A 153 8.21 1.38 -5.77
N PHE A 154 7.27 2.28 -6.10
CA PHE A 154 6.21 2.70 -5.18
C PHE A 154 5.36 1.51 -4.73
N MET A 155 4.93 0.64 -5.65
CA MET A 155 4.11 -0.52 -5.31
C MET A 155 4.86 -1.58 -4.47
N ILE A 156 6.19 -1.66 -4.57
CA ILE A 156 7.04 -2.53 -3.74
C ILE A 156 7.17 -1.96 -2.32
N LEU A 157 7.52 -0.67 -2.21
CA LEU A 157 7.90 -0.06 -0.93
C LEU A 157 6.72 0.44 -0.10
N PHE A 158 5.62 0.87 -0.72
CA PHE A 158 4.47 1.39 0.01
C PHE A 158 3.97 0.45 1.13
N PRO A 159 3.79 -0.87 0.89
CA PRO A 159 3.37 -1.75 1.98
C PRO A 159 4.43 -1.93 3.08
N VAL A 160 5.72 -1.93 2.72
CA VAL A 160 6.86 -2.09 3.64
C VAL A 160 6.98 -0.93 4.61
N ILE A 161 6.78 0.30 4.12
CA ILE A 161 6.92 1.53 4.92
C ILE A 161 6.01 1.51 6.15
N TRP A 162 4.79 0.98 6.00
CA TRP A 162 3.84 0.93 7.11
C TRP A 162 4.23 -0.11 8.16
N VAL A 163 4.74 -1.26 7.74
CA VAL A 163 5.30 -2.25 8.67
C VAL A 163 6.47 -1.64 9.43
N MET A 164 7.41 -1.01 8.74
CA MET A 164 8.57 -0.37 9.38
C MET A 164 8.16 0.75 10.35
N LYS A 165 7.24 1.64 9.95
CA LYS A 165 6.73 2.72 10.80
C LYS A 165 6.12 2.17 12.10
N ASN A 166 5.27 1.15 11.98
CA ASN A 166 4.55 0.58 13.12
C ASN A 166 5.49 -0.13 14.12
N HIS A 167 6.68 -0.52 13.68
CA HIS A 167 7.69 -1.18 14.51
C HIS A 167 8.87 -0.27 14.89
N GLY A 168 8.67 1.05 14.89
CA GLY A 168 9.67 2.02 15.36
C GLY A 168 10.86 2.21 14.42
N LYS A 169 10.68 1.93 13.12
CA LYS A 169 11.70 2.14 12.07
C LYS A 169 11.27 3.21 11.07
N ALA A 170 10.61 4.26 11.56
CA ALA A 170 10.08 5.33 10.72
C ALA A 170 11.19 6.09 9.97
N LEU A 171 12.34 6.34 10.61
CA LEU A 171 13.50 6.97 9.97
C LEU A 171 14.01 6.14 8.79
N GLN A 172 14.24 4.85 9.00
CA GLN A 172 14.69 3.93 7.94
C GLN A 172 13.66 3.83 6.80
N ALA A 173 12.37 3.83 7.12
CA ALA A 173 11.30 3.82 6.12
C ALA A 173 11.31 5.11 5.27
N LYS A 174 11.56 6.26 5.90
CA LYS A 174 11.68 7.57 5.24
C LYS A 174 12.87 7.57 4.29
N GLU A 175 14.04 7.13 4.74
CA GLU A 175 15.25 7.05 3.93
C GLU A 175 15.08 6.15 2.69
N LEU A 176 14.43 4.99 2.84
CA LEU A 176 14.11 4.11 1.72
C LEU A 176 13.18 4.78 0.71
N PHE A 177 12.10 5.42 1.18
CA PHE A 177 11.14 6.10 0.31
C PHE A 177 11.79 7.29 -0.42
N GLU A 178 12.58 8.10 0.26
CA GLU A 178 13.30 9.22 -0.34
C GLU A 178 14.32 8.73 -1.38
N GLY A 179 15.11 7.71 -1.05
CA GLY A 179 16.18 7.20 -1.90
C GLY A 179 15.69 6.52 -3.17
N TYR A 180 14.68 5.64 -3.07
CA TYR A 180 14.24 4.80 -4.17
C TYR A 180 13.04 5.37 -4.97
N ILE A 181 12.28 6.30 -4.39
CA ILE A 181 11.09 6.86 -5.05
C ILE A 181 11.28 8.33 -5.33
N VAL A 182 11.44 9.16 -4.29
CA VAL A 182 11.44 10.63 -4.46
C VAL A 182 12.64 11.12 -5.27
N LYS A 183 13.85 10.72 -4.86
CA LYS A 183 15.09 11.10 -5.55
C LYS A 183 15.10 10.61 -7.00
N ARG A 184 14.70 9.35 -7.24
CA ARG A 184 14.65 8.76 -8.59
C ARG A 184 13.61 9.42 -9.47
N PHE A 185 12.43 9.73 -8.91
CA PHE A 185 11.42 10.49 -9.63
C PHE A 185 11.97 11.85 -10.07
N MET A 186 12.60 12.59 -9.16
CA MET A 186 13.19 13.89 -9.48
C MET A 186 14.34 13.78 -10.50
N GLU A 187 15.17 12.75 -10.42
CA GLU A 187 16.27 12.49 -11.34
C GLU A 187 15.79 12.23 -12.78
N PHE A 188 14.76 11.39 -12.96
CA PHE A 188 14.31 10.96 -14.29
C PHE A 188 13.17 11.78 -14.89
N TYR A 189 12.32 12.38 -14.06
CA TYR A 189 11.11 13.09 -14.50
C TYR A 189 11.12 14.59 -14.15
N GLY A 190 11.93 14.99 -13.17
CA GLY A 190 12.02 16.37 -12.72
C GLY A 190 10.77 16.86 -11.97
N LYS A 191 10.78 18.15 -11.60
CA LYS A 191 9.70 18.80 -10.83
C LYS A 191 8.37 18.84 -11.59
N ASP A 192 8.42 18.94 -12.93
CA ASP A 192 7.26 18.98 -13.81
C ASP A 192 6.77 17.58 -14.22
N GLY A 193 7.42 16.53 -13.70
CA GLY A 193 7.04 15.15 -13.92
C GLY A 193 5.61 14.87 -13.49
N ARG A 194 4.92 13.99 -14.22
CA ARG A 194 3.58 13.52 -13.84
C ARG A 194 3.65 12.10 -13.31
N PHE A 195 3.14 11.90 -12.10
CA PHE A 195 2.96 10.59 -11.50
C PHE A 195 1.61 10.52 -10.79
N CYS A 196 0.87 9.41 -10.98
CA CYS A 196 -0.48 9.29 -10.45
C CYS A 196 -0.57 9.33 -8.92
N PHE A 197 0.55 9.08 -8.22
CA PHE A 197 0.65 9.16 -6.77
C PHE A 197 1.62 10.25 -6.30
N LEU A 198 1.92 11.27 -7.11
CA LEU A 198 2.87 12.33 -6.73
C LEU A 198 2.48 12.99 -5.39
N ARG A 199 1.19 13.28 -5.19
CA ARG A 199 0.68 13.83 -3.93
C ARG A 199 0.87 12.91 -2.71
N PHE A 200 1.03 11.60 -2.91
CA PHE A 200 1.34 10.70 -1.80
C PHE A 200 2.76 10.87 -1.30
N PHE A 201 3.68 11.43 -2.10
CA PHE A 201 5.07 11.54 -1.68
C PHE A 201 5.16 12.44 -0.45
N ASP A 202 4.60 13.63 -0.56
CA ASP A 202 4.64 14.59 0.54
C ASP A 202 3.84 14.09 1.75
N ILE A 203 2.67 13.45 1.53
CA ILE A 203 1.85 12.89 2.62
C ILE A 203 2.61 11.79 3.38
N VAL A 204 3.25 10.86 2.66
CA VAL A 204 4.05 9.79 3.26
C VAL A 204 5.22 10.39 4.04
N LEU A 205 5.94 11.34 3.45
CA LEU A 205 7.09 11.99 4.09
C LEU A 205 6.70 12.76 5.35
N VAL A 206 5.63 13.56 5.30
CA VAL A 206 5.15 14.30 6.48
C VAL A 206 4.70 13.36 7.58
N LEU A 207 3.98 12.28 7.26
CA LEU A 207 3.58 11.31 8.27
C LEU A 207 4.79 10.62 8.93
N LEU A 208 5.78 10.22 8.14
CA LEU A 208 7.00 9.60 8.67
C LEU A 208 7.80 10.60 9.51
N GLU A 209 7.93 11.85 9.06
CA GLU A 209 8.61 12.92 9.80
C GLU A 209 7.95 13.20 11.16
N LEU A 210 6.61 13.32 11.19
CA LEU A 210 5.88 13.46 12.45
C LEU A 210 6.10 12.26 13.37
N THR A 211 6.16 11.05 12.82
CA THR A 211 6.40 9.83 13.60
C THR A 211 7.82 9.82 14.20
N ILE A 212 8.84 10.23 13.44
CA ILE A 212 10.24 10.32 13.89
C ILE A 212 10.37 11.33 15.04
N ARG A 213 9.70 12.48 14.92
CA ARG A 213 9.72 13.51 15.97
C ARG A 213 9.01 13.06 17.24
N ASP A 214 7.90 12.34 17.10
CA ASP A 214 7.18 11.75 18.24
C ASP A 214 8.03 10.74 19.02
N ALA A 215 8.94 10.05 18.34
CA ALA A 215 9.89 9.16 18.95
C ALA A 215 11.11 9.88 19.58
N GLY A 216 11.24 11.20 19.37
CA GLY A 216 12.39 11.98 19.84
C GLY A 216 13.69 11.69 19.09
N GLU A 217 13.61 11.08 17.90
CA GLU A 217 14.78 10.60 17.15
C GLU A 217 15.51 11.72 16.38
N ARG A 218 14.79 12.78 15.97
CA ARG A 218 15.37 13.88 15.19
C ARG A 218 14.52 15.14 15.25
N ASN A 219 15.17 16.30 15.23
CA ASN A 219 14.54 17.57 14.86
C ASN A 219 14.68 17.74 13.34
N GLY A 220 13.58 17.74 12.61
CA GLY A 220 13.61 18.03 11.17
C GLY A 220 13.54 19.53 10.87
N ASP A 221 13.68 19.85 9.59
CA ASP A 221 13.84 21.23 9.12
C ASP A 221 12.53 22.02 9.11
N GLN A 222 11.39 21.34 8.86
CA GLN A 222 10.07 21.97 8.85
C GLN A 222 9.52 22.17 10.26
N THR A 223 8.77 23.23 10.52
CA THR A 223 8.09 23.42 11.81
C THR A 223 6.75 22.67 11.85
N TYR A 224 6.22 22.38 13.05
CA TYR A 224 4.85 21.85 13.17
C TYR A 224 3.81 22.82 12.62
N GLU A 225 4.09 24.13 12.68
CA GLU A 225 3.22 25.16 12.12
C GLU A 225 3.17 25.08 10.60
N GLU A 226 4.32 24.96 9.92
CA GLU A 226 4.38 24.78 8.47
C GLU A 226 3.64 23.52 8.01
N MET A 227 3.83 22.40 8.72
CA MET A 227 3.10 21.16 8.43
C MET A 227 1.59 21.32 8.66
N THR A 228 1.20 22.07 9.70
CA THR A 228 -0.22 22.32 10.01
C THR A 228 -0.87 23.15 8.93
N ASP A 229 -0.24 24.26 8.54
CA ASP A 229 -0.78 25.15 7.51
C ASP A 229 -0.95 24.41 6.18
N TRP A 230 0.08 23.65 5.80
CA TRP A 230 0.03 22.80 4.61
C TRP A 230 -1.08 21.74 4.68
N VAL A 231 -1.25 21.08 5.83
CA VAL A 231 -2.31 20.08 6.02
C VAL A 231 -3.70 20.69 5.96
N LEU A 232 -3.86 21.96 6.36
CA LEU A 232 -5.16 22.64 6.34
C LEU A 232 -5.53 23.20 4.95
N GLU A 233 -4.59 23.30 4.01
CA GLU A 233 -4.88 23.70 2.64
C GLU A 233 -5.98 22.82 2.00
N GLN A 234 -6.90 23.43 1.24
CA GLN A 234 -8.03 22.70 0.65
C GLN A 234 -7.59 21.62 -0.35
N GLU A 235 -6.50 21.86 -1.08
CA GLU A 235 -6.00 20.89 -2.05
C GLU A 235 -5.28 19.71 -1.40
N PHE A 236 -4.82 19.88 -0.17
CA PHE A 236 -4.20 18.81 0.60
C PHE A 236 -5.26 17.77 0.94
N ALA A 237 -5.23 16.64 0.21
CA ALA A 237 -6.15 15.49 0.24
C ALA A 237 -7.21 15.37 -0.88
N MET A 238 -7.03 16.03 -2.03
CA MET A 238 -7.80 15.66 -3.24
C MET A 238 -7.25 14.37 -3.86
N PHE A 239 -7.89 13.25 -3.54
CA PHE A 239 -7.55 11.93 -4.10
C PHE A 239 -8.53 11.56 -5.22
N ASN A 240 -8.00 10.96 -6.29
CA ASN A 240 -8.83 10.32 -7.31
C ASN A 240 -9.14 8.87 -6.92
N ASP A 241 -10.11 8.25 -7.58
CA ASP A 241 -10.50 6.84 -7.31
C ASP A 241 -9.32 5.85 -7.41
N ARG A 242 -8.25 6.18 -8.16
CA ARG A 242 -7.06 5.32 -8.26
C ARG A 242 -6.20 5.38 -7.01
N ALA A 243 -6.09 6.53 -6.37
CA ALA A 243 -5.39 6.72 -5.11
C ALA A 243 -6.04 5.93 -3.98
N GLU A 244 -7.37 5.86 -3.97
CA GLU A 244 -8.12 5.09 -2.96
C GLU A 244 -7.90 3.57 -3.08
N ARG A 245 -7.54 3.08 -4.27
CA ARG A 245 -7.21 1.65 -4.47
C ARG A 245 -5.90 1.22 -3.80
N LEU A 246 -5.09 2.16 -3.30
CA LEU A 246 -3.91 1.87 -2.48
C LEU A 246 -4.28 1.21 -1.15
N ILE A 247 -5.56 1.19 -0.77
CA ILE A 247 -6.04 0.46 0.39
C ILE A 247 -5.63 -1.02 0.39
N ASN A 248 -5.51 -1.63 -0.79
CA ASN A 248 -5.01 -3.01 -0.96
C ASN A 248 -3.52 -3.19 -0.62
N LEU A 249 -2.81 -2.09 -0.40
CA LEU A 249 -1.42 -2.03 0.07
C LEU A 249 -1.35 -1.56 1.53
N GLY A 250 -2.48 -1.58 2.24
CA GLY A 250 -2.57 -1.33 3.66
C GLY A 250 -3.06 0.07 4.06
N ARG A 251 -2.98 1.09 3.19
CA ARG A 251 -3.47 2.46 3.49
C ARG A 251 -3.94 3.20 2.24
N ASP A 252 -4.99 3.99 2.38
CA ASP A 252 -5.42 5.00 1.40
C ASP A 252 -4.89 6.40 1.77
N GLY A 253 -5.13 7.40 0.93
CA GLY A 253 -4.73 8.78 1.22
C GLY A 253 -5.44 9.37 2.43
N ARG A 254 -6.73 9.05 2.60
CA ARG A 254 -7.57 9.55 3.70
C ARG A 254 -7.04 9.12 5.06
N SER A 255 -6.71 7.84 5.23
CA SER A 255 -6.16 7.29 6.47
C SER A 255 -4.80 7.87 6.84
N LEU A 256 -3.98 8.25 5.86
CA LEU A 256 -2.71 8.92 6.09
C LEU A 256 -2.93 10.34 6.61
N VAL A 257 -3.79 11.10 5.95
CA VAL A 257 -4.15 12.47 6.35
C VAL A 257 -4.79 12.49 7.74
N ALA A 258 -5.67 11.53 8.02
CA ALA A 258 -6.26 11.39 9.35
C ALA A 258 -5.20 11.17 10.45
N GLU A 259 -4.19 10.33 10.21
CA GLU A 259 -3.09 10.14 11.17
C GLU A 259 -2.24 11.40 11.32
N ILE A 260 -1.97 12.12 10.22
CA ILE A 260 -1.25 13.39 10.26
C ILE A 260 -2.01 14.39 11.15
N CYS A 261 -3.32 14.56 10.93
CA CYS A 261 -4.16 15.42 11.76
C CYS A 261 -4.12 15.01 13.24
N LEU A 262 -4.25 13.72 13.54
CA LEU A 262 -4.16 13.21 14.91
C LEU A 262 -2.81 13.53 15.59
N ARG A 263 -1.70 13.40 14.86
CA ARG A 263 -0.37 13.72 15.39
C ARG A 263 -0.17 15.21 15.60
N LEU A 264 -0.73 16.05 14.74
CA LEU A 264 -0.66 17.50 14.85
C LEU A 264 -1.56 18.01 15.99
N VAL A 265 -2.79 17.51 16.13
CA VAL A 265 -3.76 18.00 17.14
C VAL A 265 -3.25 17.88 18.58
N ARG A 266 -2.34 16.95 18.82
CA ARG A 266 -1.69 16.72 20.12
C ARG A 266 -0.59 17.71 20.47
N ARG A 267 -0.21 18.61 19.55
CA ARG A 267 0.83 19.59 19.82
C ARG A 267 0.33 20.69 20.75
N PRO A 268 0.97 20.92 21.91
CA PRO A 268 0.56 21.96 22.84
C PRO A 268 0.73 23.38 22.26
N GLU A 269 1.61 23.56 21.27
CA GLU A 269 1.90 24.86 20.66
C GLU A 269 0.84 25.33 19.66
N LEU A 270 -0.09 24.46 19.25
CA LEU A 270 -1.13 24.83 18.29
C LEU A 270 -2.21 25.71 18.90
N SER A 271 -2.59 26.75 18.15
CA SER A 271 -3.74 27.57 18.50
C SER A 271 -5.03 26.74 18.55
N ARG A 272 -5.98 27.17 19.39
CA ARG A 272 -7.27 26.51 19.55
C ARG A 272 -8.04 26.38 18.22
N SER A 273 -7.99 27.41 17.36
CA SER A 273 -8.61 27.37 16.02
C SER A 273 -7.99 26.29 15.13
N LYS A 274 -6.66 26.31 14.96
CA LYS A 274 -5.96 25.31 14.14
C LYS A 274 -6.21 23.89 14.65
N ARG A 275 -6.25 23.71 15.98
CA ARG A 275 -6.57 22.42 16.60
C ARG A 275 -7.98 21.93 16.25
N ALA A 276 -8.99 22.80 16.32
CA ALA A 276 -10.36 22.46 15.95
C ALA A 276 -10.47 22.09 14.46
N GLU A 277 -9.85 22.87 13.57
CA GLU A 277 -9.85 22.62 12.13
C GLU A 277 -9.16 21.28 11.77
N LEU A 278 -8.01 20.98 12.39
CA LEU A 278 -7.34 19.69 12.23
C LEU A 278 -8.18 18.53 12.74
N MET A 279 -8.87 18.70 13.87
CA MET A 279 -9.74 17.68 14.45
C MET A 279 -10.88 17.33 13.51
N GLU A 280 -11.59 18.35 13.01
CA GLU A 280 -12.69 18.21 12.06
C GLU A 280 -12.21 17.52 10.78
N LYS A 281 -11.11 18.01 10.18
CA LYS A 281 -10.53 17.43 8.96
C LYS A 281 -10.13 15.97 9.18
N GLY A 282 -9.43 15.69 10.28
CA GLY A 282 -8.98 14.34 10.64
C GLY A 282 -10.14 13.36 10.82
N LEU A 283 -11.17 13.76 11.57
CA LEU A 283 -12.36 12.94 11.80
C LEU A 283 -13.12 12.67 10.51
N ASN A 284 -13.26 13.67 9.63
CA ASN A 284 -13.93 13.48 8.34
C ASN A 284 -13.18 12.43 7.51
N PHE A 285 -11.87 12.57 7.34
CA PHE A 285 -11.07 11.60 6.57
C PHE A 285 -11.06 10.20 7.19
N ALA A 286 -10.95 10.09 8.51
CA ALA A 286 -10.99 8.81 9.21
C ALA A 286 -12.35 8.10 9.00
N ARG A 287 -13.46 8.84 9.13
CA ARG A 287 -14.82 8.30 8.90
C ARG A 287 -15.05 7.89 7.46
N GLU A 288 -14.60 8.70 6.49
CA GLU A 288 -14.69 8.37 5.06
C GLU A 288 -13.91 7.11 4.72
N SER A 289 -12.65 7.02 5.17
CA SER A 289 -11.80 5.84 4.99
C SER A 289 -12.42 4.60 5.63
N TRP A 290 -12.89 4.72 6.88
CA TRP A 290 -13.56 3.63 7.59
C TRP A 290 -14.83 3.14 6.87
N ARG A 291 -15.67 4.06 6.38
CA ARG A 291 -16.87 3.70 5.61
C ARG A 291 -16.50 2.97 4.31
N TYR A 292 -15.50 3.47 3.59
CA TYR A 292 -15.01 2.85 2.37
C TYR A 292 -14.49 1.43 2.65
N LEU A 293 -13.67 1.28 3.69
CA LEU A 293 -13.12 0.00 4.13
C LEU A 293 -14.18 -1.03 4.48
N ASN A 294 -15.22 -0.66 5.24
CA ASN A 294 -16.30 -1.58 5.57
C ASN A 294 -17.08 -2.02 4.32
N ALA A 295 -17.36 -1.10 3.40
CA ALA A 295 -18.01 -1.44 2.13
C ALA A 295 -17.15 -2.39 1.28
N GLU A 296 -15.82 -2.21 1.28
CA GLU A 296 -14.88 -3.10 0.58
C GLU A 296 -14.77 -4.47 1.28
N GLN A 297 -14.82 -4.51 2.61
CA GLN A 297 -14.85 -5.75 3.38
C GLN A 297 -16.14 -6.54 3.13
N GLU A 298 -17.30 -5.88 3.06
CA GLU A 298 -18.56 -6.48 2.64
C GLU A 298 -18.49 -7.03 1.21
N ALA A 299 -17.77 -6.32 0.33
CA ALA A 299 -17.43 -6.79 -1.01
C ALA A 299 -16.30 -7.84 -1.03
N ARG A 300 -15.95 -8.42 0.13
CA ARG A 300 -14.95 -9.47 0.34
C ARG A 300 -13.55 -9.15 -0.19
N ARG A 301 -13.20 -7.87 -0.21
CA ARG A 301 -11.82 -7.47 -0.41
C ARG A 301 -11.19 -7.37 0.97
N CYS A 302 -10.23 -8.25 1.26
CA CYS A 302 -9.54 -8.22 2.53
C CYS A 302 -8.73 -6.92 2.63
N VAL A 303 -9.24 -6.07 3.52
CA VAL A 303 -8.67 -4.80 3.89
C VAL A 303 -8.29 -4.80 5.37
N ASP A 304 -8.11 -5.98 5.97
CA ASP A 304 -7.90 -6.12 7.42
C ASP A 304 -6.67 -5.34 7.90
N TYR A 305 -5.58 -5.33 7.12
CA TYR A 305 -4.40 -4.52 7.45
C TYR A 305 -4.79 -3.04 7.55
N ALA A 306 -5.55 -2.53 6.57
CA ALA A 306 -5.99 -1.14 6.55
C ALA A 306 -7.00 -0.81 7.65
N LEU A 307 -7.95 -1.69 7.94
CA LEU A 307 -8.85 -1.57 9.08
C LEU A 307 -8.08 -1.46 10.40
N ARG A 308 -7.03 -2.29 10.58
CA ARG A 308 -6.13 -2.22 11.75
C ARG A 308 -5.35 -0.90 11.83
N GLN A 309 -5.12 -0.21 10.72
CA GLN A 309 -4.52 1.12 10.74
C GLN A 309 -5.57 2.19 11.08
N VAL A 310 -6.73 2.17 10.43
CA VAL A 310 -7.72 3.27 10.50
C VAL A 310 -8.53 3.27 11.79
N GLY A 311 -8.92 2.10 12.29
CA GLY A 311 -9.75 1.98 13.50
C GLY A 311 -9.17 2.73 14.69
N PRO A 312 -7.92 2.45 15.10
CA PRO A 312 -7.26 3.15 16.21
C PRO A 312 -7.13 4.66 15.99
N ILE A 313 -6.95 5.12 14.75
CA ILE A 313 -6.87 6.55 14.43
C ILE A 313 -8.22 7.23 14.68
N LEU A 314 -9.30 6.62 14.19
CA LEU A 314 -10.66 7.14 14.37
C LEU A 314 -11.04 7.20 15.86
N GLU A 315 -10.76 6.14 16.61
CA GLU A 315 -11.01 6.09 18.06
C GLU A 315 -10.24 7.18 18.81
N MET A 316 -8.96 7.37 18.47
CA MET A 316 -8.12 8.39 19.11
C MET A 316 -8.57 9.81 18.76
N LEU A 317 -8.94 10.09 17.50
CA LEU A 317 -9.49 11.40 17.12
C LEU A 317 -10.80 11.70 17.87
N GLN A 318 -11.70 10.72 18.03
CA GLN A 318 -12.93 10.88 18.80
C GLN A 318 -12.67 11.14 20.28
N LEU A 319 -11.61 10.54 20.84
CA LEU A 319 -11.20 10.79 22.22
C LEU A 319 -10.67 12.22 22.38
N GLU A 320 -9.79 12.66 21.48
CA GLU A 320 -9.26 14.03 21.51
C GLU A 320 -10.38 15.08 21.32
N GLU A 321 -11.37 14.82 20.46
CA GLU A 321 -12.55 15.68 20.28
C GLU A 321 -13.32 15.86 21.60
N LYS A 322 -13.57 14.78 22.34
CA LYS A 322 -14.24 14.83 23.65
C LYS A 322 -13.46 15.62 24.69
N ILE A 323 -12.13 15.43 24.73
CA ILE A 323 -11.24 16.16 25.64
C ILE A 323 -11.30 17.66 25.31
N PHE A 324 -11.19 17.98 24.03
CA PHE A 324 -11.25 19.35 23.53
C PHE A 324 -12.57 20.03 23.92
N SER A 325 -13.72 19.43 23.61
CA SER A 325 -15.04 19.98 23.97
C SER A 325 -15.26 20.14 25.48
N SER A 326 -14.71 19.24 26.30
CA SER A 326 -14.83 19.34 27.77
C SER A 326 -14.06 20.55 28.30
N SER A 327 -12.85 20.80 27.77
CA SER A 327 -12.04 21.97 28.14
C SER A 327 -12.70 23.31 27.75
N GLU A 328 -13.54 23.31 26.72
CA GLU A 328 -14.29 24.52 26.31
C GLU A 328 -15.37 24.89 27.33
N ILE A 329 -16.07 23.88 27.87
CA ILE A 329 -17.12 24.08 28.86
C ILE A 329 -16.51 24.66 30.15
N GLU A 330 -15.37 24.12 30.59
CA GLU A 330 -14.67 24.61 31.78
C GLU A 330 -14.15 26.04 31.60
N SER A 331 -13.59 26.38 30.43
CA SER A 331 -13.11 27.73 30.14
C SER A 331 -14.26 28.76 30.14
N ASN A 332 -15.39 28.41 29.53
CA ASN A 332 -16.57 29.29 29.46
C ASN A 332 -17.29 29.45 30.82
N MET A 333 -17.07 28.56 31.79
CA MET A 333 -17.60 28.69 33.14
C MET A 333 -16.74 29.56 34.06
N GLN A 334 -15.50 29.86 33.66
CA GLN A 334 -14.56 30.68 34.41
C GLN A 334 -14.56 32.15 33.96
N GLU A 335 -15.14 32.46 32.80
CA GLU A 335 -15.46 33.81 32.32
C GLU A 335 -16.84 34.27 32.81
#